data_AF-A0A958K6E9-F1
#
_entry.id   AF-A0A958K6E9-F1
#
_cell.length_a   1.000
_cell.length_b   1.000
_cell.length_c   1.000
_cell.angle_alpha   90.00
_cell.angle_beta   90.00
_cell.angle_gamma   90.00
#
_symmetry.space_group_name_H-M   'P 1'
#
loop_
_entity.id
_entity.type
_entity.pdbx_description
1 polymer ?
#
loop_
_entity_poly.entity_id
_entity_poly.type
_entity_poly.pdbx_seq_one_letter_code
_entity_poly.pdbx_strand_id
1 'polypeptide(L)'
;DCGNDFVDYMSIWLNYQIEHHIFPELPMTKYRSIQPRVKALCQKHGLPYRQEHMFKRFWRMANICVGKTSMRELQEFPQTTPVATVPVAARNASQVFAPSDGL
;
A
#
# COMPACT_ATOMS: atom_id res chain seq x y z
N ASP A 1 -10.16 1.29 10.10
CA ASP A 1 -11.00 0.39 9.29
C ASP A 1 -11.24 0.91 7.88
N CYS A 2 -11.48 -0.03 6.98
CA CYS A 2 -11.81 0.17 5.57
C CYS A 2 -13.04 1.10 5.43
N GLY A 3 -13.06 1.92 4.37
CA GLY A 3 -13.98 3.04 4.21
C GLY A 3 -15.47 2.71 4.38
N ASN A 4 -16.27 3.75 4.63
CA ASN A 4 -17.72 3.67 4.60
C ASN A 4 -18.25 4.36 3.33
N ASP A 5 -19.53 4.20 3.01
CA ASP A 5 -20.11 4.73 1.77
C ASP A 5 -19.89 6.23 1.60
N PHE A 6 -19.93 7.00 2.70
CA PHE A 6 -19.66 8.44 2.67
C PHE A 6 -18.21 8.76 2.33
N VAL A 7 -17.25 8.09 2.96
CA VAL A 7 -15.81 8.26 2.69
C VAL A 7 -15.48 7.79 1.28
N ASP A 8 -16.03 6.66 0.87
CA ASP A 8 -15.82 6.08 -0.46
C ASP A 8 -16.31 7.04 -1.55
N TYR A 9 -17.49 7.62 -1.38
CA TYR A 9 -18.05 8.60 -2.30
C TYR A 9 -17.25 9.92 -2.31
N MET A 10 -16.95 10.49 -1.13
CA MET A 10 -16.14 11.73 -1.02
C MET A 10 -14.74 11.58 -1.58
N SER A 11 -14.19 10.37 -1.54
CA SER A 11 -12.88 10.06 -2.09
C SER A 11 -12.89 9.66 -3.55
N ILE A 12 -14.06 9.45 -4.15
CA ILE A 12 -14.23 8.85 -5.48
C ILE A 12 -13.43 7.53 -5.57
N TRP A 13 -13.54 6.69 -4.53
CA TRP A 13 -12.87 5.38 -4.41
C TRP A 13 -11.33 5.39 -4.48
N LEU A 14 -10.67 6.55 -4.32
CA LEU A 14 -9.21 6.67 -4.28
C LEU A 14 -8.55 5.95 -3.09
N ASN A 15 -9.35 5.49 -2.13
CA ASN A 15 -8.94 4.64 -1.03
C ASN A 15 -8.77 3.14 -1.40
N TYR A 16 -9.11 2.75 -2.63
CA TYR A 16 -9.01 1.36 -3.13
C TYR A 16 -8.12 1.21 -4.36
N GLN A 17 -7.06 2.02 -4.45
CA GLN A 17 -6.16 2.03 -5.61
C GLN A 17 -5.45 0.69 -5.83
N ILE A 18 -5.13 -0.05 -4.77
CA ILE A 18 -4.50 -1.38 -4.88
C ILE A 18 -5.47 -2.35 -5.57
N GLU A 19 -6.72 -2.39 -5.10
CA GLU A 19 -7.76 -3.25 -5.67
C GLU A 19 -8.09 -2.88 -7.11
N HIS A 20 -8.14 -1.59 -7.43
CA HIS A 20 -8.36 -1.10 -8.80
C HIS A 20 -7.25 -1.56 -9.77
N HIS A 21 -5.99 -1.52 -9.35
CA HIS A 21 -4.87 -1.93 -10.22
C HIS A 21 -4.73 -3.45 -10.38
N ILE A 22 -5.24 -4.23 -9.42
CA ILE A 22 -5.29 -5.70 -9.54
C ILE A 22 -6.54 -6.15 -10.33
N PHE A 23 -7.67 -5.45 -10.16
CA PHE A 23 -8.96 -5.78 -10.74
C PHE A 23 -9.65 -4.54 -11.37
N PRO A 24 -9.14 -4.02 -12.49
CA PRO A 24 -9.64 -2.77 -13.08
C PRO A 24 -11.08 -2.89 -13.61
N GLU A 25 -11.49 -4.09 -14.00
CA GLU A 25 -12.84 -4.38 -14.53
C GLU A 25 -13.92 -4.46 -13.44
N LEU A 26 -13.51 -4.62 -12.17
CA LEU A 26 -14.46 -4.74 -11.08
C LEU A 26 -15.09 -3.36 -10.78
N PRO A 27 -16.42 -3.26 -10.66
CA PRO A 27 -17.06 -1.98 -10.36
C PRO A 27 -16.64 -1.47 -8.98
N MET A 28 -16.51 -0.14 -8.87
CA MET A 28 -15.96 0.54 -7.68
C MET A 28 -16.63 0.12 -6.36
N THR A 29 -17.95 -0.08 -6.38
CA THR A 29 -18.74 -0.50 -5.21
C THR A 29 -18.32 -1.86 -4.64
N LYS A 30 -17.62 -2.69 -5.41
CA LYS A 30 -17.14 -4.00 -4.98
C LYS A 30 -15.74 -3.98 -4.39
N TYR A 31 -14.98 -2.89 -4.53
CA TYR A 31 -13.61 -2.82 -3.99
C TYR A 31 -13.55 -3.02 -2.48
N ARG A 32 -14.50 -2.45 -1.74
CA ARG A 32 -14.62 -2.67 -0.28
C ARG A 32 -14.78 -4.14 0.08
N SER A 33 -15.50 -4.91 -0.75
CA SER A 33 -15.76 -6.33 -0.49
C SER A 33 -14.54 -7.22 -0.75
N ILE A 34 -13.68 -6.85 -1.71
CA ILE A 34 -12.50 -7.64 -2.08
C ILE A 34 -11.24 -7.24 -1.28
N GLN A 35 -11.17 -6.01 -0.80
CA GLN A 35 -10.03 -5.47 -0.04
C GLN A 35 -9.56 -6.39 1.11
N PRO A 36 -10.43 -6.97 1.97
CA PRO A 36 -9.96 -7.87 3.03
C PRO A 36 -9.22 -9.10 2.49
N ARG A 37 -9.64 -9.63 1.32
CA ARG A 37 -8.99 -10.77 0.67
C ARG A 37 -7.64 -10.36 0.09
N VAL A 38 -7.55 -9.19 -0.54
CA VAL A 38 -6.28 -8.65 -1.06
C VAL A 38 -5.29 -8.42 0.08
N LYS A 39 -5.74 -7.82 1.20
CA LYS A 39 -4.91 -7.60 2.38
C LYS A 39 -4.39 -8.90 2.98
N ALA A 40 -5.24 -9.92 3.09
CA ALA A 40 -4.85 -11.25 3.57
C ALA A 40 -3.84 -11.93 2.62
N LEU A 41 -4.01 -11.75 1.30
CA LEU A 41 -3.06 -12.25 0.31
C LEU A 41 -1.70 -11.56 0.45
N CYS A 42 -1.67 -10.24 0.57
CA CYS A 42 -0.43 -9.50 0.83
C CYS A 42 0.27 -10.00 2.09
N GLN A 43 -0.47 -10.19 3.19
CA GLN A 43 0.09 -10.74 4.43
C GLN A 43 0.65 -12.15 4.24
N LYS A 44 -0.07 -13.04 3.55
CA LYS A 44 0.38 -14.41 3.26
C LYS A 44 1.70 -14.44 2.50
N HIS A 45 1.92 -13.49 1.59
CA HIS A 45 3.10 -13.41 0.75
C HIS A 45 4.18 -12.45 1.30
N GLY A 46 4.02 -11.92 2.52
CA GLY A 46 4.98 -10.99 3.11
C GLY A 46 5.06 -9.63 2.40
N LEU A 47 4.02 -9.26 1.62
CA LEU A 47 3.97 -8.01 0.88
C LEU A 47 3.41 -6.88 1.76
N PRO A 48 4.01 -5.68 1.72
CA PRO A 48 3.51 -4.53 2.45
C PRO A 48 2.20 -4.02 1.82
N TYR A 49 1.11 -4.06 2.59
CA TYR A 49 -0.17 -3.48 2.20
C TYR A 49 -0.29 -2.05 2.75
N ARG A 50 -0.17 -1.05 1.87
CA ARG A 50 -0.12 0.38 2.26
C ARG A 50 -1.53 0.99 2.27
N GLN A 51 -2.06 1.22 3.46
CA GLN A 51 -3.35 1.89 3.68
C GLN A 51 -3.14 3.12 4.57
N GLU A 52 -3.26 4.32 4.00
CA GLU A 52 -3.11 5.59 4.72
C GLU A 52 -4.43 6.38 4.72
N HIS A 53 -4.71 7.11 5.80
CA HIS A 53 -5.84 8.04 5.86
C HIS A 53 -5.74 9.10 4.76
N MET A 54 -6.89 9.41 4.14
CA MET A 54 -6.97 10.40 3.06
C MET A 54 -6.43 11.77 3.45
N PHE A 55 -6.74 12.27 4.64
CA PHE A 55 -6.21 13.54 5.13
C PHE A 55 -4.68 13.57 5.11
N LYS A 56 -4.02 12.49 5.52
CA LYS A 56 -2.56 12.38 5.50
C LYS A 56 -2.02 12.44 4.06
N ARG A 57 -2.66 11.74 3.12
CA ARG A 57 -2.29 11.73 1.70
C ARG A 57 -2.49 13.12 1.07
N PHE A 58 -3.61 13.77 1.38
CA PHE A 58 -3.92 15.12 0.92
C PHE A 58 -2.92 16.13 1.46
N TRP A 59 -2.62 16.11 2.76
CA TRP A 59 -1.60 16.98 3.36
C TRP A 59 -0.21 16.75 2.76
N ARG A 60 0.17 15.49 2.51
CA ARG A 60 1.43 15.17 1.83
C ARG A 60 1.45 15.78 0.43
N MET A 61 0.36 15.66 -0.34
CA MET A 61 0.23 16.28 -1.66
C MET A 61 0.33 17.80 -1.57
N ALA A 62 -0.40 18.43 -0.64
CA ALA A 62 -0.35 19.87 -0.43
C ALA A 62 1.07 20.35 -0.13
N ASN A 63 1.79 19.64 0.75
CA ASN A 63 3.19 19.93 1.08
C ASN A 63 4.11 19.83 -0.16
N ILE A 64 3.85 18.90 -1.08
CA ILE A 64 4.59 18.79 -2.35
C ILE A 64 4.29 20.00 -3.23
N CYS A 65 3.01 20.36 -3.39
CA CYS A 65 2.60 21.48 -4.23
C CYS A 65 3.17 22.83 -3.76
N VAL A 66 3.31 23.04 -2.45
CA VAL A 66 3.88 24.28 -1.87
C VAL A 66 5.40 24.23 -1.71
N GLY A 67 6.07 23.17 -2.18
CA GLY A 67 7.53 23.01 -2.09
C GLY A 67 8.08 22.72 -0.69
N LYS A 68 7.22 22.37 0.29
CA LYS A 68 7.65 21.98 1.64
C LYS A 68 8.27 20.57 1.69
N THR A 69 7.98 19.74 0.68
CA THR A 69 8.56 18.40 0.54
C THR A 69 8.69 18.06 -0.95
N SER A 70 9.59 17.15 -1.31
CA SER A 70 9.76 16.68 -2.69
C SER A 70 9.04 15.36 -2.93
N MET A 71 8.78 15.02 -4.20
CA MET A 71 8.35 13.68 -4.55
C MET A 71 9.45 12.68 -4.20
N ARG A 72 9.05 11.48 -3.78
CA ARG A 72 10.01 10.41 -3.51
C ARG A 72 10.67 10.01 -4.82
N GLU A 73 11.97 10.17 -4.88
CA GLU A 73 12.78 9.60 -5.95
C GLU A 73 13.02 8.12 -5.67
N LEU A 74 12.86 7.30 -6.69
CA LEU A 74 13.37 5.94 -6.67
C LEU A 74 14.87 6.04 -6.83
N GLN A 75 15.61 5.77 -5.75
CA GLN A 75 17.07 5.76 -5.79
C GLN A 75 17.56 4.74 -6.82
N GLU A 76 16.96 3.54 -6.84
CA GLU A 76 17.24 2.49 -7.82
C GLU A 76 15.97 1.64 -8.04
N PHE A 77 15.78 1.10 -9.25
CA PHE A 77 14.77 0.07 -9.47
C PHE A 77 15.21 -1.22 -8.76
N PRO A 78 14.34 -1.88 -7.98
CA PRO A 78 14.68 -3.16 -7.40
C PRO A 78 14.97 -4.14 -8.54
N GLN A 79 16.25 -4.50 -8.69
CA GLN A 79 16.66 -5.53 -9.62
C GLN A 79 15.94 -6.82 -9.23
N THR A 80 15.36 -7.53 -10.21
CA THR A 80 14.78 -8.85 -9.98
C THR A 80 15.91 -9.78 -9.55
N THR A 81 16.16 -9.89 -8.24
CA THR A 81 16.88 -11.04 -7.72
C THR A 81 16.09 -12.26 -8.19
N PRO A 82 16.70 -13.28 -8.83
CA PRO A 82 16.01 -14.53 -9.06
C PRO A 82 15.43 -14.94 -7.71
N VAL A 83 14.15 -15.28 -7.65
CA VAL A 83 13.52 -15.75 -6.41
C VAL A 83 14.36 -16.94 -5.94
N ALA A 84 15.28 -16.68 -5.02
CA ALA A 84 16.04 -17.72 -4.37
C ALA A 84 14.97 -18.60 -3.74
N THR A 85 14.94 -19.87 -4.15
CA THR A 85 14.04 -20.87 -3.61
C THR A 85 14.42 -21.00 -2.14
N VAL A 86 13.78 -20.20 -1.27
CA VAL A 86 14.05 -20.27 0.17
C VAL A 86 13.62 -21.66 0.61
N PRO A 87 14.53 -22.53 1.07
CA PRO A 87 14.13 -23.81 1.60
C PRO A 87 13.27 -23.54 2.83
N VAL A 88 12.12 -24.19 2.91
CA VAL A 88 11.10 -24.06 3.98
C VAL A 88 11.65 -24.23 5.41
N ALA A 89 12.89 -24.73 5.56
CA ALA A 89 13.55 -24.98 6.83
C ALA A 89 14.06 -23.72 7.56
N ALA A 90 14.27 -22.58 6.89
CA ALA A 90 14.78 -21.36 7.53
C ALA A 90 13.65 -20.39 7.92
N ARG A 91 12.55 -20.92 8.46
CA ARG A 91 11.64 -20.13 9.32
C ARG A 91 12.32 -20.16 10.68
N ASN A 92 13.04 -19.12 11.07
CA ASN A 92 13.45 -18.75 12.45
C ASN A 92 14.73 -17.90 12.40
N ALA A 93 14.61 -16.60 12.13
CA ALA A 93 15.49 -15.55 12.67
C ALA A 93 15.06 -14.21 12.08
N SER A 94 14.89 -13.23 12.95
CA SER A 94 14.53 -11.84 12.70
C SER A 94 15.36 -11.19 11.59
N GLN A 95 14.70 -10.70 10.54
CA GLN A 95 15.22 -9.65 9.64
C GLN A 95 14.14 -8.57 9.51
N VAL A 96 14.14 -7.62 10.46
CA VAL A 96 14.70 -6.27 10.30
C VAL A 96 13.84 -5.42 9.35
N PHE A 97 12.68 -5.00 9.86
CA PHE A 97 12.09 -3.71 9.50
C PHE A 97 12.47 -2.75 10.63
N ALA A 98 13.64 -2.12 10.51
CA ALA A 98 14.04 -1.10 11.46
C ALA A 98 13.12 0.12 11.30
N PRO A 99 12.60 0.69 12.40
CA PRO A 99 11.91 1.97 12.36
C PRO A 99 12.96 3.06 12.18
N SER A 100 12.80 3.92 11.16
CA SER A 100 13.49 5.20 11.15
C SER A 100 12.53 6.24 11.74
N ASP A 101 12.64 6.45 13.05
CA ASP A 101 12.05 7.60 13.74
C ASP A 101 12.64 8.92 13.21
N GLY A 102 11.87 10.00 13.33
CA GLY A 102 12.43 11.34 13.53
C GLY A 102 11.96 12.44 12.60
N LEU A 103 10.68 12.83 12.71
CA LEU A 103 10.18 14.22 12.92
C LEU A 103 8.64 14.25 12.90
#